data_AF-A0A4R4LT14-F1
#
_entry.id   AF-A0A4R4LT14-F1
#
_cell.length_a   1.000
_cell.length_b   1.000
_cell.length_c   1.000
_cell.angle_alpha   90.00
_cell.angle_beta   90.00
_cell.angle_gamma   90.00
#
_symmetry.space_group_name_H-M   'P 1'
#
loop_
_entity.id
_entity.type
_entity.pdbx_description
1 polymer ?
#
loop_
_entity_poly.entity_id
_entity_poly.type
_entity_poly.pdbx_seq_one_letter_code
_entity_poly.pdbx_strand_id
1 'polypeptide(L)'
;MLRFRGEHPSHAVTSLDTAGGLDLVHRGTEGESADHQKGDPHEQLDDGETPETVEDVALRRRIDLTFPAHPADPSPSSRPSDPARARSSARGYSLHRFTRILRIMGQPLYLRGLAYTVGDGVPLTEIEDGDLEQVQIYTKLGLRFFRKSPLGLGELCNRSVGETMRSSGVDPAEVGAVLLATTVNSIHAVGLDYPEVAQILGDHGLGDAKLYGVTLSKCSNLSAALELGSSLLRANEYSQVLVIVGDKCARDRDRFMDSCESILSDGAMSFVLSRTEGPYELKYLATSSDLSHLSKTFGVLEFVDNSVKNLGKLWRAIPPDHPRERMEKVFWGNYNMLIQRNLMRELGVKKETFYLDNLARMGHVFSCDALINLSDYAASTPVPAGTSFTCLTVGYFRWGCFVLQKT
;
A
#
# COMPACT_ATOMS: atom_id res chain seq x y z
N MET A 1 -46.28 -22.74 -29.07
CA MET A 1 -47.53 -22.31 -29.71
C MET A 1 -47.34 -20.83 -30.09
N LEU A 2 -47.27 -20.54 -31.41
CA LEU A 2 -47.19 -19.24 -32.14
C LEU A 2 -46.19 -18.15 -31.64
N ARG A 3 -45.08 -17.73 -32.28
CA ARG A 3 -44.67 -17.32 -33.67
C ARG A 3 -45.35 -16.07 -34.27
N PHE A 4 -44.56 -14.99 -34.41
CA PHE A 4 -44.52 -13.93 -35.46
C PHE A 4 -43.06 -13.35 -35.40
N ARG A 5 -42.13 -13.38 -36.38
CA ARG A 5 -42.05 -12.89 -37.81
C ARG A 5 -42.50 -11.43 -37.95
N GLY A 6 -41.80 -10.48 -38.57
CA GLY A 6 -40.54 -10.37 -39.33
C GLY A 6 -40.09 -8.89 -39.23
N GLU A 7 -39.20 -8.25 -39.99
CA GLU A 7 -38.38 -8.51 -41.17
C GLU A 7 -37.39 -7.32 -41.26
N HIS A 8 -36.18 -7.56 -41.78
CA HIS A 8 -35.25 -6.51 -42.24
C HIS A 8 -35.72 -5.93 -43.59
N PRO A 9 -35.14 -4.79 -44.04
CA PRO A 9 -34.28 -4.90 -45.21
C PRO A 9 -32.96 -4.13 -45.14
N SER A 10 -32.13 -4.50 -46.11
CA SER A 10 -30.72 -4.31 -46.38
C SER A 10 -30.34 -3.06 -47.19
N HIS A 11 -29.02 -2.84 -47.28
CA HIS A 11 -28.17 -2.25 -48.35
C HIS A 11 -27.30 -1.09 -47.84
N ALA A 12 -25.97 -1.23 -47.68
CA ALA A 12 -24.87 -1.48 -48.64
C ALA A 12 -24.13 -0.16 -49.00
N VAL A 13 -22.90 -0.01 -48.49
CA VAL A 13 -21.61 0.05 -49.24
C VAL A 13 -21.36 1.37 -50.00
N THR A 14 -20.35 2.15 -49.59
CA THR A 14 -19.09 2.40 -50.36
C THR A 14 -18.13 3.34 -49.62
N SER A 15 -16.85 3.00 -49.75
CA SER A 15 -15.59 3.71 -49.48
C SER A 15 -15.35 4.98 -50.32
N LEU A 16 -14.51 5.91 -49.85
CA LEU A 16 -13.21 6.29 -50.45
C LEU A 16 -12.59 7.57 -49.85
N ASP A 17 -11.28 7.46 -49.63
CA ASP A 17 -10.17 8.42 -49.58
C ASP A 17 -10.41 9.89 -50.01
N THR A 18 -9.74 10.86 -49.34
CA THR A 18 -8.43 11.42 -49.78
C THR A 18 -8.00 12.66 -48.98
N ALA A 19 -6.67 12.85 -49.03
CA ALA A 19 -5.79 13.84 -48.43
C ALA A 19 -6.11 15.34 -48.61
N GLY A 20 -5.47 16.16 -47.76
CA GLY A 20 -4.67 17.30 -48.23
C GLY A 20 -4.89 18.66 -47.56
N GLY A 21 -3.80 19.23 -47.02
CA GLY A 21 -3.39 20.59 -47.40
C GLY A 21 -3.52 21.73 -46.38
N LEU A 22 -2.35 22.24 -45.98
CA LEU A 22 -1.98 23.59 -45.53
C LEU A 22 -2.69 24.72 -46.34
N ASP A 23 -2.90 25.97 -45.90
CA ASP A 23 -1.91 26.94 -45.42
C ASP A 23 -2.58 28.29 -45.00
N LEU A 24 -1.93 28.98 -44.04
CA LEU A 24 -1.62 30.43 -43.91
C LEU A 24 -2.67 31.59 -44.03
N VAL A 25 -2.65 32.42 -42.96
CA VAL A 25 -2.42 33.91 -42.95
C VAL A 25 -3.61 34.88 -43.15
N HIS A 26 -3.93 35.72 -42.14
CA HIS A 26 -3.46 37.14 -42.02
C HIS A 26 -4.07 37.91 -40.80
N ARG A 27 -3.20 38.71 -40.13
CA ARG A 27 -3.31 40.11 -39.61
C ARG A 27 -4.66 40.61 -38.99
N GLY A 28 -4.71 41.43 -37.94
CA GLY A 28 -3.70 42.18 -37.19
C GLY A 28 -4.32 43.19 -36.19
N THR A 29 -3.48 43.65 -35.25
CA THR A 29 -3.32 45.02 -34.66
C THR A 29 -4.47 45.79 -33.97
N GLU A 30 -4.23 46.05 -32.67
CA GLU A 30 -4.14 47.35 -31.94
C GLU A 30 -5.31 48.34 -31.76
N GLY A 31 -5.35 48.95 -30.55
CA GLY A 31 -6.00 50.23 -30.19
C GLY A 31 -6.94 50.13 -28.96
N GLU A 32 -6.49 50.35 -27.71
CA GLU A 32 -6.27 51.61 -26.94
C GLU A 32 -7.50 52.45 -26.48
N SER A 33 -7.43 52.86 -25.19
CA SER A 33 -8.09 53.97 -24.47
C SER A 33 -9.59 53.85 -24.09
N ALA A 34 -9.96 53.76 -22.79
CA ALA A 34 -10.13 54.84 -21.78
C ALA A 34 -11.31 55.79 -22.18
N ASP A 35 -12.28 56.17 -21.36
CA ASP A 35 -12.19 56.76 -20.02
C ASP A 35 -13.60 57.11 -19.44
N HIS A 36 -13.70 57.32 -18.11
CA HIS A 36 -14.65 58.21 -17.37
C HIS A 36 -16.19 57.90 -17.38
N GLN A 37 -17.02 58.11 -16.33
CA GLN A 37 -16.94 58.97 -15.14
C GLN A 37 -18.07 58.68 -14.11
N LYS A 38 -17.74 58.79 -12.81
CA LYS A 38 -18.44 59.45 -11.65
C LYS A 38 -19.91 59.18 -11.26
N GLY A 39 -20.09 58.93 -9.95
CA GLY A 39 -21.31 59.23 -9.16
C GLY A 39 -21.21 58.77 -7.70
N ASP A 40 -21.19 59.72 -6.75
CA ASP A 40 -20.90 59.71 -5.29
C ASP A 40 -22.21 59.55 -4.43
N PRO A 41 -22.26 59.76 -3.08
CA PRO A 41 -21.79 58.98 -1.92
C PRO A 41 -22.92 58.60 -0.90
N HIS A 42 -22.55 58.17 0.32
CA HIS A 42 -23.32 57.72 1.53
C HIS A 42 -23.42 56.19 1.62
N GLU A 43 -22.96 55.49 2.67
CA GLU A 43 -23.12 55.69 4.11
C GLU A 43 -21.98 54.99 4.88
N GLN A 44 -21.55 55.58 6.01
CA GLN A 44 -20.62 54.97 6.97
C GLN A 44 -21.33 53.88 7.77
N LEU A 45 -20.80 52.66 7.77
CA LEU A 45 -20.85 51.77 8.93
C LEU A 45 -19.48 51.08 9.08
N ASP A 46 -18.89 51.37 10.22
CA ASP A 46 -17.71 50.78 10.83
C ASP A 46 -18.10 49.38 11.32
N ASP A 47 -17.42 48.34 10.86
CA ASP A 47 -17.32 47.02 11.51
C ASP A 47 -16.14 46.27 10.88
N GLY A 48 -14.99 46.40 11.52
CA GLY A 48 -13.80 45.64 11.20
C GLY A 48 -13.90 44.22 11.74
N GLU A 49 -14.16 43.25 10.87
CA GLU A 49 -13.86 41.84 11.11
C GLU A 49 -13.14 41.25 9.89
N THR A 50 -11.83 41.00 10.06
CA THR A 50 -11.05 40.15 9.17
C THR A 50 -11.47 38.68 9.35
N PRO A 51 -11.54 37.86 8.29
CA PRO A 51 -11.87 36.45 8.43
C PRO A 51 -10.72 35.70 9.10
N GLU A 52 -10.98 35.15 10.28
CA GLU A 52 -10.08 34.27 11.03
C GLU A 52 -9.63 33.09 10.16
N THR A 53 -8.32 32.83 10.15
CA THR A 53 -7.74 31.67 9.48
C THR A 53 -7.96 30.42 10.34
N VAL A 54 -7.99 29.26 9.68
CA VAL A 54 -8.21 27.92 10.29
C VAL A 54 -7.16 27.56 11.37
N GLU A 55 -6.11 28.36 11.55
CA GLU A 55 -5.13 28.22 12.63
C GLU A 55 -5.61 28.76 14.00
N ASP A 56 -6.57 29.69 14.06
CA ASP A 56 -7.00 30.32 15.32
C ASP A 56 -7.97 29.45 16.16
N VAL A 57 -8.59 28.45 15.55
CA VAL A 57 -9.46 27.48 16.25
C VAL A 57 -8.64 26.37 16.94
N ALA A 58 -7.38 26.16 16.55
CA ALA A 58 -6.53 25.11 17.12
C ALA A 58 -5.76 25.54 18.38
N LEU A 59 -5.66 26.83 18.68
CA LEU A 59 -4.87 27.32 19.83
C LEU A 59 -5.64 27.46 21.16
N ARG A 60 -6.98 27.31 21.15
CA ARG A 60 -7.85 27.52 22.34
C ARG A 60 -8.26 26.25 23.11
N ARG A 61 -7.58 25.12 22.92
CA ARG A 61 -7.72 23.94 23.81
C ARG A 61 -6.38 23.52 24.40
N ARG A 62 -5.77 24.40 25.18
CA ARG A 62 -4.86 23.98 26.27
C ARG A 62 -5.72 23.69 27.49
N ILE A 63 -5.93 22.41 27.78
CA ILE A 63 -6.43 21.97 29.08
C ILE A 63 -5.23 21.83 30.00
N ASP A 64 -5.27 22.58 31.10
CA ASP A 64 -4.43 22.44 32.28
C ASP A 64 -4.46 21.01 32.79
N LEU A 65 -3.28 20.39 32.88
CA LEU A 65 -3.04 19.21 33.73
C LEU A 65 -2.05 19.61 34.82
N THR A 66 -2.54 20.33 35.82
CA THR A 66 -1.88 20.47 37.11
C THR A 66 -2.13 19.19 37.92
N PHE A 67 -1.08 18.41 38.17
CA PHE A 67 -1.10 17.31 39.14
C PHE A 67 -0.68 17.85 40.52
N PRO A 68 -1.36 17.48 41.62
CA PRO A 68 -1.01 17.96 42.96
C PRO A 68 0.30 17.34 43.46
N ALA A 69 1.09 18.16 44.13
CA ALA A 69 2.32 17.77 44.81
C ALA A 69 2.05 16.76 45.93
N HIS A 70 2.78 15.64 45.93
CA HIS A 70 2.88 14.75 47.09
C HIS A 70 3.97 15.24 48.05
N PRO A 71 3.79 15.07 49.38
CA PRO A 71 4.68 15.64 50.38
C PRO A 71 5.98 14.85 50.54
N ALA A 72 6.99 15.57 51.04
CA ALA A 72 8.35 15.13 51.30
C ALA A 72 8.44 13.90 52.22
N ASP A 73 9.35 12.99 51.87
CA ASP A 73 9.77 11.85 52.70
C ASP A 73 10.97 12.27 53.58
N PRO A 74 11.01 11.93 54.89
CA PRO A 74 12.16 12.18 55.74
C PRO A 74 13.22 11.07 55.64
N SER A 75 14.44 11.44 56.03
CA SER A 75 15.71 10.71 55.91
C SER A 75 15.83 9.46 56.84
N PRO A 76 16.89 8.63 56.69
CA PRO A 76 16.84 7.19 56.97
C PRO A 76 17.36 6.78 58.35
N SER A 77 16.80 5.72 58.93
CA SER A 77 17.42 5.01 60.08
C SER A 77 17.23 3.48 60.01
N SER A 78 18.37 2.79 59.91
CA SER A 78 18.74 1.50 60.55
C SER A 78 17.80 0.28 60.58
N ARG A 79 18.15 -0.75 59.77
CA ARG A 79 18.20 -2.25 59.97
C ARG A 79 17.13 -3.00 60.80
N PRO A 80 16.95 -4.34 60.66
CA PRO A 80 17.08 -5.24 59.49
C PRO A 80 15.80 -6.08 59.26
N SER A 81 15.52 -6.51 58.03
CA SER A 81 14.36 -7.36 57.70
C SER A 81 14.68 -8.85 57.73
N ASP A 82 13.94 -9.57 58.57
CA ASP A 82 13.75 -11.02 58.67
C ASP A 82 13.13 -11.62 57.37
N PRO A 83 13.65 -12.73 56.81
CA PRO A 83 13.24 -13.21 55.50
C PRO A 83 12.07 -14.20 55.59
N ALA A 84 10.85 -13.73 55.85
CA ALA A 84 9.67 -14.59 55.76
C ALA A 84 8.34 -13.82 55.63
N ARG A 85 8.08 -13.18 54.47
CA ARG A 85 6.74 -13.00 53.85
C ARG A 85 6.77 -11.88 52.81
N ALA A 86 6.75 -12.23 51.53
CA ALA A 86 6.09 -11.46 50.47
C ALA A 86 6.15 -12.24 49.15
N ARG A 87 5.38 -13.32 49.05
CA ARG A 87 4.92 -13.85 47.77
C ARG A 87 3.52 -13.31 47.53
N SER A 88 3.37 -12.32 46.66
CA SER A 88 2.35 -12.30 45.59
C SER A 88 2.28 -10.93 44.92
N SER A 89 2.01 -10.97 43.61
CA SER A 89 1.59 -9.88 42.71
C SER A 89 2.67 -9.01 42.05
N ALA A 90 3.47 -9.66 41.19
CA ALA A 90 3.82 -9.08 39.90
C ALA A 90 3.34 -10.05 38.82
N ARG A 91 2.13 -9.83 38.29
CA ARG A 91 1.70 -10.50 37.05
C ARG A 91 2.46 -9.84 35.90
N GLY A 92 3.61 -10.41 35.56
CA GLY A 92 4.26 -10.12 34.29
C GLY A 92 3.37 -10.63 33.15
N TYR A 93 2.92 -9.74 32.28
CA TYR A 93 2.34 -10.14 31.01
C TYR A 93 3.47 -10.76 30.16
N SER A 94 3.53 -12.08 30.12
CA SER A 94 4.36 -12.79 29.16
C SER A 94 3.71 -12.67 27.78
N LEU A 95 4.16 -11.68 27.00
CA LEU A 95 3.83 -11.58 25.57
C LEU A 95 4.47 -12.76 24.85
N HIS A 96 3.71 -13.83 24.65
CA HIS A 96 4.14 -14.97 23.85
C HIS A 96 4.30 -14.53 22.38
N ARG A 97 5.47 -14.83 21.79
CA ARG A 97 5.68 -14.73 20.33
C ARG A 97 4.83 -15.79 19.64
N PHE A 98 3.84 -15.36 18.87
CA PHE A 98 3.04 -16.25 18.04
C PHE A 98 3.56 -16.21 16.60
N THR A 99 4.30 -17.25 16.20
CA THR A 99 4.50 -17.57 14.79
C THR A 99 3.35 -18.49 14.37
N ARG A 100 2.42 -18.02 13.54
CA ARG A 100 1.39 -18.88 12.94
C ARG A 100 1.87 -19.32 11.56
N ILE A 101 2.20 -20.59 11.44
CA ILE A 101 2.42 -21.24 10.14
C ILE A 101 1.05 -21.81 9.74
N LEU A 102 0.32 -21.10 8.89
CA LEU A 102 -0.84 -21.68 8.22
C LEU A 102 -0.34 -22.59 7.11
N ARG A 103 -0.30 -23.91 7.37
CA ARG A 103 -0.29 -24.86 6.26
C ARG A 103 -1.61 -24.68 5.52
N ILE A 104 -1.54 -24.37 4.23
CA ILE A 104 -2.70 -24.35 3.34
C ILE A 104 -3.15 -25.81 3.16
N MET A 105 -3.84 -26.36 4.15
CA MET A 105 -4.58 -27.62 4.05
C MET A 105 -6.02 -27.27 3.67
N GLY A 106 -6.20 -26.95 2.40
CA GLY A 106 -7.49 -26.60 1.79
C GLY A 106 -7.34 -26.58 0.28
N GLN A 107 -8.44 -26.38 -0.44
CA GLN A 107 -8.39 -26.24 -1.90
C GLN A 107 -7.32 -25.20 -2.33
N PRO A 108 -6.61 -25.44 -3.45
CA PRO A 108 -5.63 -24.49 -3.98
C PRO A 108 -6.24 -23.10 -4.14
N LEU A 109 -5.43 -22.08 -3.85
CA LEU A 109 -5.80 -20.69 -4.05
C LEU A 109 -4.90 -20.07 -5.11
N TYR A 110 -5.44 -19.17 -5.91
CA TYR A 110 -4.75 -18.56 -7.03
C TYR A 110 -4.88 -17.05 -7.00
N LEU A 111 -3.87 -16.34 -7.50
CA LEU A 111 -3.91 -14.90 -7.74
C LEU A 111 -4.19 -14.67 -9.23
N ARG A 112 -5.24 -13.90 -9.53
CA ARG A 112 -5.71 -13.57 -10.88
C ARG A 112 -5.76 -12.06 -11.08
N GLY A 113 -5.51 -11.61 -12.31
CA GLY A 113 -5.62 -10.21 -12.69
C GLY A 113 -4.77 -9.26 -11.82
N LEU A 114 -3.51 -9.62 -11.57
CA LEU A 114 -2.57 -8.70 -10.92
C LEU A 114 -2.51 -7.42 -11.77
N ALA A 115 -2.96 -6.30 -11.21
CA ALA A 115 -2.92 -5.01 -11.88
C ALA A 115 -2.52 -3.93 -10.89
N TYR A 116 -1.94 -2.84 -11.39
CA TYR A 116 -1.57 -1.71 -10.56
C TYR A 116 -1.65 -0.40 -11.32
N THR A 117 -1.74 0.69 -10.57
CA THR A 117 -1.67 2.07 -11.07
C THR A 117 -0.78 2.87 -10.12
N VAL A 118 0.24 3.53 -10.66
CA VAL A 118 1.18 4.38 -9.91
C VAL A 118 1.25 5.76 -10.54
N GLY A 119 1.78 6.74 -9.78
CA GLY A 119 2.05 8.07 -10.30
C GLY A 119 3.20 8.15 -11.31
N ASP A 120 3.48 9.36 -11.76
CA ASP A 120 4.58 9.67 -12.66
C ASP A 120 5.93 9.58 -11.94
N GLY A 121 6.98 9.25 -12.71
CA GLY A 121 8.33 9.14 -12.15
C GLY A 121 8.94 10.52 -11.92
N VAL A 122 9.15 10.89 -10.66
CA VAL A 122 9.78 12.15 -10.27
C VAL A 122 11.18 11.88 -9.72
N PRO A 123 12.24 12.53 -10.23
CA PRO A 123 13.58 12.42 -9.67
C PRO A 123 13.59 12.84 -8.20
N LEU A 124 14.39 12.16 -7.38
CA LEU A 124 14.58 12.54 -5.97
C LEU A 124 15.10 13.97 -5.79
N THR A 125 15.79 14.52 -6.78
CA THR A 125 16.29 15.91 -6.77
C THR A 125 15.20 16.96 -6.93
N GLU A 126 14.00 16.56 -7.35
CA GLU A 126 12.85 17.45 -7.59
C GLU A 126 11.82 17.37 -6.46
N ILE A 127 12.14 16.68 -5.36
CA ILE A 127 11.22 16.57 -4.22
C ILE A 127 11.09 17.92 -3.49
N GLU A 128 9.85 18.35 -3.30
CA GLU A 128 9.54 19.61 -2.62
C GLU A 128 9.70 19.45 -1.09
N ASP A 129 10.22 20.49 -0.43
CA ASP A 129 10.46 20.51 1.02
C ASP A 129 11.31 19.33 1.56
N GLY A 130 12.16 18.75 0.71
CA GLY A 130 13.00 17.62 1.06
C GLY A 130 14.31 17.99 1.74
N ASP A 131 14.78 17.09 2.61
CA ASP A 131 16.12 17.16 3.19
C ASP A 131 17.17 16.74 2.15
N LEU A 132 17.98 17.69 1.69
CA LEU A 132 19.04 17.46 0.69
C LEU A 132 20.05 16.40 1.13
N GLU A 133 20.33 16.30 2.43
CA GLU A 133 21.25 15.28 2.95
C GLU A 133 20.64 13.88 2.79
N GLN A 134 19.34 13.73 3.12
CA GLN A 134 18.61 12.47 2.92
C GLN A 134 18.52 12.10 1.44
N VAL A 135 18.26 13.07 0.55
CA VAL A 135 18.26 12.85 -0.91
C VAL A 135 19.61 12.31 -1.39
N GLN A 136 20.72 12.88 -0.90
CA GLN A 136 22.06 12.37 -1.23
C GLN A 136 22.31 10.97 -0.68
N ILE A 137 21.87 10.67 0.54
CA ILE A 137 21.96 9.34 1.14
C ILE A 137 21.17 8.32 0.32
N TYR A 138 19.91 8.60 0.02
CA TYR A 138 19.05 7.76 -0.83
C TYR A 138 19.66 7.50 -2.19
N THR A 139 20.21 8.55 -2.81
CA THR A 139 20.91 8.43 -4.09
C THR A 139 22.15 7.53 -3.97
N LYS A 140 22.98 7.68 -2.94
CA LYS A 140 24.13 6.79 -2.72
C LYS A 140 23.71 5.34 -2.47
N LEU A 141 22.53 5.13 -1.87
CA LEU A 141 21.98 3.81 -1.57
C LEU A 141 21.08 3.23 -2.69
N GLY A 142 21.04 3.85 -3.86
CA GLY A 142 20.47 3.28 -5.09
C GLY A 142 19.07 3.76 -5.46
N LEU A 143 18.40 4.55 -4.63
CA LEU A 143 17.11 5.17 -4.97
C LEU A 143 17.35 6.33 -5.95
N ARG A 144 16.43 6.54 -6.89
CA ARG A 144 16.58 7.60 -7.91
C ARG A 144 15.29 8.36 -8.17
N PHE A 145 14.18 7.64 -8.24
CA PHE A 145 12.86 8.19 -8.51
C PHE A 145 11.87 7.72 -7.45
N PHE A 146 10.85 8.55 -7.22
CA PHE A 146 9.60 8.17 -6.56
C PHE A 146 8.43 8.37 -7.52
N ARG A 147 7.24 7.90 -7.15
CA ARG A 147 6.02 8.07 -7.93
C ARG A 147 5.11 9.11 -7.28
N LYS A 148 4.82 10.19 -8.01
CA LYS A 148 3.89 11.25 -7.58
C LYS A 148 2.70 11.23 -8.52
N SER A 149 1.50 11.06 -7.99
CA SER A 149 0.28 11.04 -8.80
C SER A 149 -0.49 12.35 -8.65
N PRO A 150 -1.02 12.95 -9.73
CA PRO A 150 -2.01 14.02 -9.61
C PRO A 150 -3.39 13.48 -9.19
N LEU A 151 -3.61 12.16 -9.28
CA LEU A 151 -4.88 11.52 -8.97
C LEU A 151 -5.01 11.26 -7.46
N GLY A 152 -6.25 11.33 -6.96
CA GLY A 152 -6.59 10.87 -5.61
C GLY A 152 -6.45 9.35 -5.48
N LEU A 153 -6.37 8.86 -4.24
CA LEU A 153 -6.23 7.42 -3.99
C LEU A 153 -7.43 6.61 -4.54
N GLY A 154 -8.64 7.16 -4.45
CA GLY A 154 -9.84 6.49 -4.96
C GLY A 154 -9.75 6.18 -6.45
N GLU A 155 -9.27 7.13 -7.25
CA GLU A 155 -9.08 6.96 -8.69
C GLU A 155 -7.95 5.97 -9.01
N LEU A 156 -6.84 6.00 -8.24
CA LEU A 156 -5.76 5.00 -8.38
C LEU A 156 -6.29 3.58 -8.12
N CYS A 157 -7.08 3.41 -7.06
CA CYS A 157 -7.75 2.14 -6.74
C CYS A 157 -8.75 1.75 -7.84
N ASN A 158 -9.58 2.67 -8.31
CA ASN A 158 -10.58 2.41 -9.35
C ASN A 158 -9.93 1.85 -10.63
N ARG A 159 -8.88 2.52 -11.12
CA ARG A 159 -8.14 2.10 -12.32
C ARG A 159 -7.52 0.72 -12.16
N SER A 160 -6.90 0.47 -11.02
CA SER A 160 -6.32 -0.84 -10.69
C SER A 160 -7.39 -1.92 -10.68
N VAL A 161 -8.52 -1.70 -9.98
CA VAL A 161 -9.63 -2.65 -9.89
C VAL A 161 -10.22 -2.95 -11.25
N GLY A 162 -10.47 -1.92 -12.07
CA GLY A 162 -10.99 -2.10 -13.42
C GLY A 162 -10.08 -2.98 -14.28
N GLU A 163 -8.77 -2.79 -14.19
CA GLU A 163 -7.82 -3.66 -14.91
C GLU A 163 -7.76 -5.07 -14.34
N THR A 164 -7.83 -5.23 -13.02
CA THR A 164 -7.94 -6.55 -12.37
C THR A 164 -9.19 -7.30 -12.83
N MET A 165 -10.35 -6.66 -12.84
CA MET A 165 -11.60 -7.30 -13.24
C MET A 165 -11.57 -7.67 -14.73
N ARG A 166 -11.05 -6.80 -15.61
CA ARG A 166 -10.88 -7.10 -17.04
C ARG A 166 -9.94 -8.28 -17.29
N SER A 167 -8.77 -8.29 -16.65
CA SER A 167 -7.71 -9.27 -16.92
C SER A 167 -7.85 -10.58 -16.14
N SER A 168 -8.60 -10.60 -15.03
CA SER A 168 -8.80 -11.80 -14.21
C SER A 168 -9.75 -12.81 -14.86
N GLY A 169 -10.66 -12.36 -15.73
CA GLY A 169 -11.72 -13.19 -16.32
C GLY A 169 -12.73 -13.70 -15.28
N VAL A 170 -12.86 -12.99 -14.15
CA VAL A 170 -13.80 -13.30 -13.06
C VAL A 170 -15.08 -12.49 -13.27
N ASP A 171 -16.23 -13.15 -13.15
CA ASP A 171 -17.52 -12.46 -13.08
C ASP A 171 -17.61 -11.69 -11.74
N PRO A 172 -17.85 -10.37 -11.74
CA PRO A 172 -18.04 -9.59 -10.52
C PRO A 172 -19.04 -10.20 -9.54
N ALA A 173 -20.08 -10.90 -10.02
CA ALA A 173 -21.08 -11.56 -9.18
C ALA A 173 -20.53 -12.73 -8.34
N GLU A 174 -19.37 -13.30 -8.70
CA GLU A 174 -18.70 -14.34 -7.92
C GLU A 174 -17.83 -13.78 -6.79
N VAL A 175 -17.60 -12.45 -6.76
CA VAL A 175 -16.81 -11.78 -5.73
C VAL A 175 -17.66 -11.55 -4.49
N GLY A 176 -17.53 -12.44 -3.50
CA GLY A 176 -18.30 -12.34 -2.26
C GLY A 176 -17.71 -11.40 -1.22
N ALA A 177 -16.44 -11.00 -1.35
CA ALA A 177 -15.81 -10.02 -0.47
C ALA A 177 -14.72 -9.19 -1.16
N VAL A 178 -14.57 -7.96 -0.67
CA VAL A 178 -13.51 -7.02 -1.02
C VAL A 178 -12.69 -6.68 0.22
N LEU A 179 -11.37 -6.83 0.13
CA LEU A 179 -10.43 -6.41 1.15
C LEU A 179 -9.73 -5.13 0.70
N LEU A 180 -10.04 -4.00 1.35
CA LEU A 180 -9.36 -2.73 1.14
C LEU A 180 -8.25 -2.56 2.18
N ALA A 181 -7.01 -2.54 1.72
CA ALA A 181 -5.82 -2.65 2.55
C ALA A 181 -4.92 -1.41 2.41
N THR A 182 -5.14 -0.41 3.26
CA THR A 182 -4.41 0.87 3.30
C THR A 182 -3.51 0.95 4.53
N THR A 183 -2.32 1.55 4.44
CA THR A 183 -1.37 1.62 5.57
C THR A 183 -1.74 2.61 6.67
N VAL A 184 -2.63 3.55 6.39
CA VAL A 184 -3.22 4.41 7.41
C VAL A 184 -4.40 3.72 8.10
N ASN A 185 -4.66 4.16 9.34
CA ASN A 185 -5.66 3.55 10.21
C ASN A 185 -7.10 4.04 9.93
N SER A 186 -7.28 4.97 8.98
CA SER A 186 -8.57 5.54 8.60
C SER A 186 -8.58 5.84 7.11
N ILE A 187 -9.64 5.45 6.40
CA ILE A 187 -9.81 5.75 4.97
C ILE A 187 -9.75 7.27 4.72
N HIS A 188 -10.33 8.07 5.61
CA HIS A 188 -10.30 9.54 5.48
C HIS A 188 -8.88 10.10 5.53
N ALA A 189 -7.99 9.45 6.29
CA ALA A 189 -6.59 9.88 6.41
C ALA A 189 -5.78 9.65 5.13
N VAL A 190 -6.26 8.82 4.21
CA VAL A 190 -5.70 8.66 2.84
C VAL A 190 -6.54 9.33 1.76
N GLY A 191 -7.48 10.20 2.15
CA GLY A 191 -8.37 10.86 1.20
C GLY A 191 -9.32 9.89 0.50
N LEU A 192 -9.78 8.86 1.22
CA LEU A 192 -10.88 8.00 0.84
C LEU A 192 -12.05 8.17 1.80
N ASP A 193 -13.25 8.22 1.26
CA ASP A 193 -14.51 8.25 1.98
C ASP A 193 -15.43 7.12 1.46
N TYR A 194 -16.45 6.79 2.23
CA TYR A 194 -17.42 5.75 1.89
C TYR A 194 -18.05 5.94 0.51
N PRO A 195 -18.42 7.16 0.05
CA PRO A 195 -18.93 7.35 -1.31
C PRO A 195 -17.92 6.97 -2.40
N GLU A 196 -16.63 7.29 -2.23
CA GLU A 196 -15.61 6.93 -3.22
C GLU A 196 -15.36 5.42 -3.23
N VAL A 197 -15.35 4.77 -2.07
CA VAL A 197 -15.26 3.31 -1.99
C VAL A 197 -16.48 2.67 -2.65
N ALA A 198 -17.68 3.18 -2.36
CA ALA A 198 -18.91 2.70 -3.00
C ALA A 198 -18.89 2.90 -4.52
N GLN A 199 -18.33 4.02 -5.02
CA GLN A 199 -18.17 4.27 -6.45
C GLN A 199 -17.23 3.26 -7.09
N ILE A 200 -16.05 3.00 -6.49
CA ILE A 200 -15.11 1.98 -6.97
C ILE A 200 -15.81 0.62 -7.09
N LEU A 201 -16.59 0.22 -6.08
CA LEU A 201 -17.30 -1.06 -6.13
C LEU A 201 -18.43 -1.05 -7.17
N GLY A 202 -19.20 0.04 -7.24
CA GLY A 202 -20.31 0.20 -8.17
C GLY A 202 -19.88 0.16 -9.63
N ASP A 203 -18.80 0.86 -9.99
CA ASP A 203 -18.26 0.94 -11.35
C ASP A 203 -17.91 -0.43 -11.94
N HIS A 204 -17.55 -1.39 -11.08
CA HIS A 204 -17.07 -2.70 -11.48
C HIS A 204 -18.05 -3.84 -11.12
N GLY A 205 -19.30 -3.51 -10.76
CA GLY A 205 -20.34 -4.50 -10.49
C GLY A 205 -20.16 -5.28 -9.18
N LEU A 206 -19.44 -4.71 -8.21
CA LEU A 206 -19.08 -5.33 -6.93
C LEU A 206 -19.99 -4.90 -5.77
N GLY A 207 -21.17 -4.34 -6.07
CA GLY A 207 -22.07 -3.75 -5.07
C GLY A 207 -22.59 -4.74 -4.01
N ASP A 208 -22.64 -6.03 -4.32
CA ASP A 208 -23.09 -7.09 -3.40
C ASP A 208 -21.94 -7.69 -2.56
N ALA A 209 -20.70 -7.32 -2.86
CA ALA A 209 -19.53 -7.86 -2.17
C ALA A 209 -19.38 -7.27 -0.76
N LYS A 210 -19.07 -8.11 0.22
CA LYS A 210 -18.81 -7.66 1.59
C LYS A 210 -17.49 -6.90 1.66
N LEU A 211 -17.52 -5.66 2.14
CA LEU A 211 -16.33 -4.82 2.30
C LEU A 211 -15.66 -5.02 3.67
N TYR A 212 -14.35 -5.25 3.67
CA TYR A 212 -13.51 -5.31 4.88
C TYR A 212 -12.30 -4.39 4.75
N GLY A 213 -12.02 -3.63 5.80
CA GLY A 213 -10.77 -2.87 5.93
C GLY A 213 -9.65 -3.71 6.54
N VAL A 214 -8.46 -3.71 5.93
CA VAL A 214 -7.26 -4.37 6.45
C VAL A 214 -6.19 -3.32 6.71
N THR A 215 -5.96 -2.99 7.98
CA THR A 215 -5.02 -1.94 8.39
C THR A 215 -4.17 -2.39 9.58
N LEU A 216 -3.39 -1.49 10.16
CA LEU A 216 -2.43 -1.66 11.26
C LEU A 216 -1.19 -2.49 10.94
N SER A 217 -1.17 -3.28 9.86
CA SER A 217 0.01 -4.06 9.48
C SER A 217 1.00 -3.29 8.60
N LYS A 218 0.75 -2.00 8.34
CA LYS A 218 1.57 -1.12 7.49
C LYS A 218 1.89 -1.81 6.16
N CYS A 219 3.14 -1.79 5.70
CA CYS A 219 3.52 -2.37 4.42
C CYS A 219 3.39 -3.91 4.39
N SER A 220 3.10 -4.56 5.53
CA SER A 220 2.70 -5.98 5.60
C SER A 220 1.18 -6.23 5.46
N ASN A 221 0.36 -5.19 5.23
CA ASN A 221 -1.08 -5.32 4.98
C ASN A 221 -1.40 -6.28 3.84
N LEU A 222 -0.56 -6.38 2.80
CA LEU A 222 -0.71 -7.39 1.75
C LEU A 222 -0.76 -8.83 2.31
N SER A 223 0.16 -9.20 3.21
CA SER A 223 0.15 -10.54 3.80
C SER A 223 -1.01 -10.77 4.77
N ALA A 224 -1.46 -9.71 5.45
CA ALA A 224 -2.65 -9.76 6.29
C ALA A 224 -3.93 -9.94 5.44
N ALA A 225 -4.02 -9.25 4.31
CA ALA A 225 -5.11 -9.40 3.35
C ALA A 225 -5.13 -10.80 2.73
N LEU A 226 -3.96 -11.36 2.38
CA LEU A 226 -3.86 -12.76 1.93
C LEU A 226 -4.31 -13.74 3.02
N GLU A 227 -3.93 -13.55 4.29
CA GLU A 227 -4.36 -14.41 5.39
C GLU A 227 -5.88 -14.34 5.62
N LEU A 228 -6.44 -13.14 5.66
CA LEU A 228 -7.88 -12.92 5.83
C LEU A 228 -8.67 -13.44 4.62
N GLY A 229 -8.26 -13.09 3.40
CA GLY A 229 -8.90 -13.53 2.16
C GLY A 229 -8.89 -15.05 2.00
N SER A 230 -7.76 -15.69 2.33
CA SER A 230 -7.66 -17.15 2.34
C SER A 230 -8.60 -17.79 3.37
N SER A 231 -8.81 -17.14 4.52
CA SER A 231 -9.74 -17.60 5.55
C SER A 231 -11.19 -17.43 5.10
N LEU A 232 -11.52 -16.29 4.49
CA LEU A 232 -12.83 -15.99 3.94
C LEU A 232 -13.24 -17.00 2.85
N LEU A 233 -12.36 -17.30 1.89
CA LEU A 233 -12.62 -18.29 0.83
C LEU A 233 -12.82 -19.72 1.35
N ARG A 234 -12.21 -20.06 2.49
CA ARG A 234 -12.39 -21.38 3.13
C ARG A 234 -13.66 -21.46 3.97
N ALA A 235 -14.10 -20.33 4.52
CA ALA A 235 -15.24 -20.26 5.42
C ALA A 235 -16.57 -19.97 4.73
N ASN A 236 -16.56 -19.58 3.45
CA ASN A 236 -17.75 -19.14 2.71
C ASN A 236 -17.91 -19.86 1.37
N GLU A 237 -19.10 -19.75 0.78
CA GLU A 237 -19.46 -20.41 -0.48
C GLU A 237 -18.96 -19.68 -1.72
N TYR A 238 -18.64 -18.38 -1.64
CA TYR A 238 -18.07 -17.65 -2.78
C TYR A 238 -16.63 -18.08 -3.08
N SER A 239 -16.26 -18.02 -4.37
CA SER A 239 -14.97 -18.50 -4.91
C SER A 239 -13.92 -17.41 -5.06
N GLN A 240 -14.31 -16.14 -4.95
CA GLN A 240 -13.45 -14.99 -5.26
C GLN A 240 -13.45 -13.97 -4.12
N VAL A 241 -12.26 -13.44 -3.83
CA VAL A 241 -12.07 -12.27 -2.97
C VAL A 241 -11.23 -11.26 -3.74
N LEU A 242 -11.74 -10.05 -3.92
CA LEU A 242 -10.95 -8.95 -4.47
C LEU A 242 -10.08 -8.36 -3.35
N VAL A 243 -8.79 -8.22 -3.61
CA VAL A 243 -7.86 -7.53 -2.72
C VAL A 243 -7.42 -6.24 -3.41
N ILE A 244 -7.52 -5.13 -2.68
CA ILE A 244 -7.07 -3.80 -3.10
C ILE A 244 -6.06 -3.33 -2.05
N VAL A 245 -4.83 -3.07 -2.46
CA VAL A 245 -3.80 -2.42 -1.64
C VAL A 245 -3.49 -1.07 -2.27
N GLY A 246 -3.33 -0.01 -1.48
CA GLY A 246 -3.01 1.28 -2.06
C GLY A 246 -2.87 2.40 -1.03
N ASP A 247 -2.00 3.34 -1.35
CA ASP A 247 -1.64 4.46 -0.49
C ASP A 247 -1.17 5.65 -1.33
N LYS A 248 -1.28 6.85 -0.73
CA LYS A 248 -0.86 8.11 -1.34
C LYS A 248 -0.29 9.03 -0.26
N CYS A 249 0.82 9.68 -0.56
CA CYS A 249 1.36 10.72 0.31
C CYS A 249 0.63 12.05 0.06
N ALA A 250 0.22 12.72 1.14
CA ALA A 250 -0.43 14.03 1.05
C ALA A 250 0.54 15.15 0.63
N ARG A 251 1.79 15.10 1.12
CA ARG A 251 2.85 16.07 0.85
C ARG A 251 4.16 15.36 0.57
N ASP A 252 5.06 16.02 -0.15
CA ASP A 252 6.36 15.47 -0.49
C ASP A 252 7.25 15.24 0.74
N ARG A 253 7.20 16.11 1.75
CA ARG A 253 7.90 15.90 3.03
C ARG A 253 7.51 14.60 3.74
N ASP A 254 6.26 14.15 3.57
CA ASP A 254 5.75 12.93 4.21
C ASP A 254 6.21 11.66 3.47
N ARG A 255 6.96 11.80 2.36
CA ARG A 255 7.49 10.67 1.59
C ARG A 255 8.77 10.10 2.19
N PHE A 256 9.49 10.87 2.98
CA PHE A 256 10.72 10.41 3.62
C PHE A 256 10.37 9.44 4.73
N MET A 257 10.91 8.23 4.67
CA MET A 257 10.74 7.26 5.75
C MET A 257 11.75 7.55 6.85
N ASP A 258 11.28 7.64 8.10
CA ASP A 258 12.06 8.01 9.29
C ASP A 258 13.38 7.23 9.46
N SER A 259 13.41 5.99 8.98
CA SER A 259 14.56 5.07 9.06
C SER A 259 15.58 5.22 7.92
N CYS A 260 15.42 6.21 7.05
CA CYS A 260 16.13 6.33 5.78
C CYS A 260 16.09 5.04 4.93
N GLU A 261 15.02 4.26 5.05
CA GLU A 261 14.90 2.93 4.43
C GLU A 261 14.41 3.00 2.97
N SER A 262 13.54 3.95 2.65
CA SER A 262 13.17 4.29 1.28
C SER A 262 12.49 5.66 1.19
N ILE A 263 12.03 6.00 -0.01
CA ILE A 263 11.14 7.12 -0.32
C ILE A 263 9.76 6.56 -0.71
N LEU A 264 8.68 7.13 -0.18
CA LEU A 264 7.31 6.68 -0.44
C LEU A 264 6.75 7.21 -1.76
N SER A 265 5.98 6.35 -2.39
CA SER A 265 5.42 6.54 -3.72
C SER A 265 3.92 6.31 -3.73
N ASP A 266 3.21 7.08 -4.57
CA ASP A 266 1.77 6.99 -4.73
C ASP A 266 1.40 5.82 -5.65
N GLY A 267 0.48 4.97 -5.20
CA GLY A 267 -0.03 3.91 -6.05
C GLY A 267 -1.05 2.99 -5.38
N ALA A 268 -1.71 2.22 -6.22
CA ALA A 268 -2.61 1.15 -5.83
C ALA A 268 -2.35 -0.08 -6.70
N MET A 269 -2.64 -1.25 -6.14
CA MET A 269 -2.60 -2.53 -6.80
C MET A 269 -3.80 -3.37 -6.35
N SER A 270 -4.31 -4.19 -7.26
CA SER A 270 -5.40 -5.11 -6.98
C SER A 270 -5.20 -6.45 -7.66
N PHE A 271 -5.87 -7.45 -7.11
CA PHE A 271 -5.94 -8.80 -7.68
C PHE A 271 -7.11 -9.57 -7.07
N VAL A 272 -7.55 -10.61 -7.77
CA VAL A 272 -8.53 -11.56 -7.23
C VAL A 272 -7.78 -12.74 -6.64
N LEU A 273 -8.03 -13.03 -5.36
CA LEU A 273 -7.70 -14.30 -4.72
C LEU A 273 -8.84 -15.28 -5.00
N SER A 274 -8.52 -16.40 -5.64
CA SER A 274 -9.49 -17.29 -6.28
C SER A 274 -9.35 -18.73 -5.82
N ARG A 275 -10.45 -19.48 -5.72
CA ARG A 275 -10.44 -20.97 -5.65
C ARG A 275 -10.39 -21.64 -7.03
N THR A 276 -10.61 -20.87 -8.08
CA THR A 276 -10.51 -21.30 -9.47
C THR A 276 -9.09 -21.10 -9.97
N GLU A 277 -8.63 -21.99 -10.83
CA GLU A 277 -7.29 -21.95 -11.41
C GLU A 277 -6.97 -20.56 -11.99
N GLY A 278 -5.75 -20.09 -11.76
CA GLY A 278 -5.31 -18.76 -12.13
C GLY A 278 -3.80 -18.75 -12.35
N PRO A 279 -3.23 -17.69 -12.93
CA PRO A 279 -1.86 -17.69 -13.43
C PRO A 279 -0.79 -17.95 -12.36
N TYR A 280 -1.09 -17.68 -11.09
CA TYR A 280 -0.19 -17.94 -9.97
C TYR A 280 -0.94 -18.68 -8.85
N GLU A 281 -0.46 -19.86 -8.47
CA GLU A 281 -0.95 -20.60 -7.30
C GLU A 281 -0.23 -20.14 -6.02
N LEU A 282 -0.98 -19.88 -4.94
CA LEU A 282 -0.46 -19.59 -3.62
C LEU A 282 -0.11 -20.90 -2.90
N LYS A 283 1.17 -21.29 -2.97
CA LYS A 283 1.68 -22.56 -2.41
C LYS A 283 1.90 -22.51 -0.91
N TYR A 284 2.33 -21.35 -0.40
CA TYR A 284 2.66 -21.18 1.00
C TYR A 284 2.35 -19.75 1.45
N LEU A 285 1.87 -19.59 2.68
CA LEU A 285 1.71 -18.31 3.34
C LEU A 285 2.03 -18.48 4.83
N ALA A 286 2.97 -17.71 5.34
CA ALA A 286 3.24 -17.59 6.75
C ALA A 286 3.39 -16.13 7.16
N THR A 287 2.87 -15.83 8.34
CA THR A 287 2.94 -14.51 8.94
C THR A 287 3.48 -14.62 10.36
N SER A 288 4.18 -13.58 10.80
CA SER A 288 4.69 -13.46 12.15
C SER A 288 4.33 -12.08 12.68
N SER A 289 4.09 -11.97 13.98
CA SER A 289 3.85 -10.68 14.62
C SER A 289 4.51 -10.61 16.00
N ASP A 290 5.00 -9.43 16.36
CA ASP A 290 5.60 -9.13 17.66
C ASP A 290 5.11 -7.77 18.16
N LEU A 291 3.99 -7.77 18.89
CA LEU A 291 3.34 -6.54 19.38
C LEU A 291 4.18 -5.77 20.40
N SER A 292 5.26 -6.34 20.93
CA SER A 292 6.17 -5.57 21.80
C SER A 292 6.76 -4.36 21.06
N HIS A 293 6.74 -4.40 19.73
CA HIS A 293 7.10 -3.30 18.83
C HIS A 293 6.23 -2.05 18.94
N LEU A 294 4.99 -2.18 19.44
CA LEU A 294 4.10 -1.05 19.66
C LEU A 294 4.34 -0.35 21.00
N SER A 295 4.98 -1.04 21.95
CA SER A 295 5.16 -0.56 23.32
C SER A 295 6.56 0.00 23.61
N LYS A 296 7.50 -0.18 22.68
CA LYS A 296 8.90 0.23 22.83
C LYS A 296 9.30 1.11 21.66
N THR A 297 10.05 2.17 21.94
CA THR A 297 10.74 2.93 20.91
C THR A 297 11.98 2.14 20.50
N PHE A 298 11.99 1.64 19.27
CA PHE A 298 13.18 1.02 18.69
C PHE A 298 14.00 2.10 18.01
N GLY A 299 15.33 2.02 18.17
CA GLY A 299 16.21 2.71 17.24
C GLY A 299 16.05 2.13 15.84
N VAL A 300 16.24 2.95 14.81
CA VAL A 300 16.13 2.57 13.39
C VAL A 300 16.89 1.27 13.07
N LEU A 301 18.13 1.15 13.56
CA LEU A 301 18.96 -0.03 13.31
C LEU A 301 18.40 -1.31 13.94
N GLU A 302 17.82 -1.20 15.15
CA GLU A 302 17.21 -2.34 15.83
C GLU A 302 15.91 -2.77 15.13
N PHE A 303 15.13 -1.82 14.63
CA PHE A 303 13.96 -2.11 13.81
C PHE A 303 14.32 -2.88 12.53
N VAL A 304 15.35 -2.42 11.80
CA VAL A 304 15.82 -3.08 10.58
C VAL A 304 16.36 -4.48 10.87
N ASP A 305 17.24 -4.62 11.87
CA ASP A 305 17.84 -5.90 12.26
C ASP A 305 16.77 -6.92 12.70
N ASN A 306 15.80 -6.49 13.51
CA ASN A 306 14.71 -7.36 13.93
C ASN A 306 13.82 -7.76 12.74
N SER A 307 13.56 -6.83 11.82
CA SER A 307 12.78 -7.14 10.61
C SER A 307 13.47 -8.18 9.73
N VAL A 308 14.77 -7.98 9.48
CA VAL A 308 15.59 -8.94 8.73
C VAL A 308 15.58 -10.32 9.42
N LYS A 309 15.78 -10.38 10.74
CA LYS A 309 15.75 -11.65 11.51
C LYS A 309 14.41 -12.36 11.45
N ASN A 310 13.29 -11.64 11.59
CA ASN A 310 11.96 -12.27 11.52
C ASN A 310 11.64 -12.77 10.12
N LEU A 311 12.06 -12.07 9.08
CA LEU A 311 11.93 -12.52 7.70
C LEU A 311 12.83 -13.73 7.41
N GLY A 312 14.05 -13.77 7.98
CA GLY A 312 14.91 -14.95 7.95
C GLY A 312 14.29 -16.18 8.63
N LYS A 313 13.56 -16.00 9.73
CA LYS A 313 12.79 -17.09 10.36
C LYS A 313 11.66 -17.60 9.44
N LEU A 314 10.88 -16.69 8.86
CA LEU A 314 9.79 -17.05 7.94
C LEU A 314 10.32 -17.75 6.68
N TRP A 315 11.43 -17.26 6.13
CA TRP A 315 12.16 -17.90 5.03
C TRP A 315 12.59 -19.32 5.39
N ARG A 316 13.26 -19.51 6.52
CA ARG A 316 13.66 -20.86 6.99
C ARG A 316 12.47 -21.79 7.25
N ALA A 317 11.29 -21.25 7.53
CA ALA A 317 10.06 -21.99 7.75
C ALA A 317 9.31 -22.39 6.46
N ILE A 318 9.75 -21.93 5.27
CA ILE A 318 9.25 -22.43 3.99
C ILE A 318 9.48 -23.96 3.96
N PRO A 319 8.44 -24.76 3.69
CA PRO A 319 8.56 -26.20 3.81
C PRO A 319 9.37 -26.83 2.65
N PRO A 320 9.95 -28.03 2.85
CA PRO A 320 10.91 -28.63 1.90
C PRO A 320 10.36 -28.97 0.51
N ASP A 321 9.04 -29.06 0.38
CA ASP A 321 8.30 -29.19 -0.89
C ASP A 321 8.40 -27.94 -1.77
N HIS A 322 8.80 -26.81 -1.19
CA HIS A 322 9.09 -25.56 -1.89
C HIS A 322 10.55 -25.15 -1.63
N PRO A 323 11.53 -25.88 -2.21
CA PRO A 323 12.94 -25.67 -1.90
C PRO A 323 13.37 -24.26 -2.28
N ARG A 324 13.94 -23.56 -1.30
CA ARG A 324 14.34 -22.14 -1.40
C ARG A 324 15.39 -21.91 -2.47
N GLU A 325 16.21 -22.92 -2.72
CA GLU A 325 17.28 -22.92 -3.71
C GLU A 325 16.74 -22.98 -5.16
N ARG A 326 15.45 -23.32 -5.34
CA ARG A 326 14.76 -23.32 -6.64
C ARG A 326 13.88 -22.09 -6.86
N MET A 327 13.89 -21.13 -5.94
CA MET A 327 13.15 -19.88 -6.12
C MET A 327 13.83 -19.06 -7.21
N GLU A 328 13.10 -18.75 -8.26
CA GLU A 328 13.58 -17.96 -9.40
C GLU A 328 13.89 -16.53 -8.94
N LYS A 329 12.94 -15.92 -8.21
CA LYS A 329 13.10 -14.60 -7.61
C LYS A 329 12.52 -14.51 -6.20
N VAL A 330 13.10 -13.59 -5.44
CA VAL A 330 12.56 -13.02 -4.22
C VAL A 330 12.08 -11.61 -4.53
N PHE A 331 10.80 -11.37 -4.29
CA PHE A 331 10.16 -10.07 -4.39
C PHE A 331 9.89 -9.52 -3.00
N TRP A 332 10.21 -8.25 -2.79
CA TRP A 332 10.18 -7.58 -1.50
C TRP A 332 10.00 -6.07 -1.73
N GLY A 333 9.76 -5.29 -0.67
CA GLY A 333 9.70 -3.81 -0.70
C GLY A 333 10.92 -3.10 -1.30
N ASN A 334 10.72 -2.02 -2.03
CA ASN A 334 11.78 -1.25 -2.68
C ASN A 334 12.56 -0.37 -1.68
N TYR A 335 13.22 -1.00 -0.70
CA TYR A 335 14.14 -0.33 0.22
C TYR A 335 15.52 -0.20 -0.38
N ASN A 336 16.29 0.72 0.20
CA ASN A 336 17.64 1.05 -0.19
C ASN A 336 18.59 -0.18 -0.21
N MET A 337 19.68 -0.10 -0.99
CA MET A 337 20.58 -1.24 -1.22
C MET A 337 21.30 -1.77 0.04
N LEU A 338 21.42 -0.98 1.11
CA LEU A 338 22.01 -1.46 2.35
C LEU A 338 21.07 -2.47 3.03
N ILE A 339 19.78 -2.13 3.11
CA ILE A 339 18.75 -3.01 3.68
C ILE A 339 18.60 -4.28 2.84
N GLN A 340 18.57 -4.13 1.50
CA GLN A 340 18.51 -5.27 0.58
C GLN A 340 19.70 -6.23 0.81
N ARG A 341 20.93 -5.72 0.93
CA ARG A 341 22.13 -6.53 1.16
C ARG A 341 22.11 -7.25 2.51
N ASN A 342 21.64 -6.59 3.57
CA ASN A 342 21.53 -7.20 4.89
C ASN A 342 20.54 -8.36 4.87
N LEU A 343 19.40 -8.18 4.21
CA LEU A 343 18.43 -9.23 4.04
C LEU A 343 18.97 -10.38 3.18
N MET A 344 19.56 -10.12 2.01
CA MET A 344 20.13 -11.16 1.15
C MET A 344 21.10 -12.07 1.94
N ARG A 345 21.90 -11.46 2.83
CA ARG A 345 22.80 -12.18 3.73
C ARG A 345 22.06 -13.05 4.73
N GLU A 346 21.01 -12.54 5.38
CA GLU A 346 20.19 -13.33 6.32
C GLU A 346 19.48 -14.51 5.63
N LEU A 347 19.02 -14.30 4.39
CA LEU A 347 18.35 -15.35 3.62
C LEU A 347 19.35 -16.36 3.01
N GLY A 348 20.63 -16.01 2.94
CA GLY A 348 21.68 -16.84 2.33
C GLY A 348 21.57 -16.92 0.81
N VAL A 349 21.04 -15.88 0.16
CA VAL A 349 20.83 -15.86 -1.31
C VAL A 349 21.70 -14.80 -1.99
N LYS A 350 21.86 -14.95 -3.31
CA LYS A 350 22.67 -14.02 -4.12
C LYS A 350 21.84 -12.82 -4.57
N LYS A 351 22.51 -11.76 -5.01
CA LYS A 351 21.87 -10.53 -5.49
C LYS A 351 20.93 -10.81 -6.65
N GLU A 352 21.30 -11.73 -7.53
CA GLU A 352 20.55 -12.07 -8.75
C GLU A 352 19.21 -12.75 -8.44
N THR A 353 19.06 -13.32 -7.24
CA THR A 353 17.78 -13.87 -6.77
C THR A 353 16.79 -12.77 -6.40
N PHE A 354 17.24 -11.56 -6.09
CA PHE A 354 16.35 -10.43 -5.80
C PHE A 354 16.00 -9.68 -7.07
N TYR A 355 14.74 -9.27 -7.20
CA TYR A 355 14.34 -8.28 -8.20
C TYR A 355 14.56 -6.88 -7.65
N LEU A 356 15.40 -6.07 -8.32
CA LEU A 356 15.85 -4.76 -7.82
C LEU A 356 15.56 -3.60 -8.78
N ASP A 357 15.02 -3.87 -9.98
CA ASP A 357 14.89 -2.86 -11.03
C ASP A 357 13.93 -1.72 -10.63
N ASN A 358 12.90 -2.06 -9.85
CA ASN A 358 11.94 -1.10 -9.34
C ASN A 358 12.45 -0.27 -8.15
N LEU A 359 13.54 -0.67 -7.49
CA LEU A 359 14.14 0.11 -6.41
C LEU A 359 14.50 1.52 -6.87
N ALA A 360 15.26 1.62 -7.97
CA ALA A 360 15.66 2.91 -8.51
C ALA A 360 14.49 3.62 -9.22
N ARG A 361 13.61 2.84 -9.87
CA ARG A 361 12.56 3.35 -10.75
C ARG A 361 11.32 3.86 -10.02
N MET A 362 10.99 3.29 -8.86
CA MET A 362 9.71 3.53 -8.20
C MET A 362 9.84 3.96 -6.74
N GLY A 363 10.93 3.66 -6.05
CA GLY A 363 10.90 3.75 -4.58
C GLY A 363 9.82 2.85 -3.99
N HIS A 364 9.37 3.15 -2.77
CA HIS A 364 8.48 2.30 -1.99
C HIS A 364 7.00 2.63 -2.22
N VAL A 365 6.27 1.76 -2.91
CA VAL A 365 4.81 1.85 -3.13
C VAL A 365 4.09 1.05 -2.02
N PHE A 366 4.51 1.24 -0.77
CA PHE A 366 3.92 0.64 0.42
C PHE A 366 3.74 -0.90 0.33
N SER A 367 2.52 -1.39 0.53
CA SER A 367 2.19 -2.82 0.46
C SER A 367 2.15 -3.40 -0.96
N CYS A 368 2.27 -2.58 -2.00
CA CYS A 368 2.12 -3.02 -3.38
C CYS A 368 3.41 -3.65 -3.94
N ASP A 369 4.57 -3.26 -3.41
CA ASP A 369 5.88 -3.52 -4.04
C ASP A 369 6.12 -4.97 -4.43
N ALA A 370 5.87 -5.94 -3.55
CA ALA A 370 6.21 -7.33 -3.82
C ALA A 370 5.48 -7.87 -5.07
N LEU A 371 4.22 -7.49 -5.27
CA LEU A 371 3.43 -7.94 -6.41
C LEU A 371 3.58 -7.03 -7.63
N ILE A 372 3.88 -5.73 -7.47
CA ILE A 372 4.32 -4.87 -8.59
C ILE A 372 5.61 -5.43 -9.18
N ASN A 373 6.58 -5.77 -8.33
CA ASN A 373 7.86 -6.33 -8.73
C ASN A 373 7.70 -7.67 -9.46
N LEU A 374 6.79 -8.54 -9.00
CA LEU A 374 6.43 -9.76 -9.71
C LEU A 374 5.82 -9.45 -11.09
N SER A 375 4.88 -8.51 -11.15
CA SER A 375 4.20 -8.14 -12.39
C SER A 375 5.17 -7.62 -13.44
N ASP A 376 6.09 -6.72 -13.05
CA ASP A 376 7.06 -6.13 -13.96
C ASP A 376 8.14 -7.12 -14.41
N TYR A 377 8.59 -8.00 -13.50
CA TYR A 377 9.47 -9.10 -13.86
C TYR A 377 8.80 -10.02 -14.89
N ALA A 378 7.56 -10.44 -14.66
CA ALA A 378 6.83 -11.33 -15.57
C ALA A 378 6.49 -10.68 -16.92
N ALA A 379 6.33 -9.35 -16.96
CA ALA A 379 6.11 -8.60 -18.20
C ALA A 379 7.38 -8.49 -19.06
N SER A 380 8.56 -8.49 -18.44
CA SER A 380 9.86 -8.33 -19.12
C SER A 380 10.60 -9.65 -19.33
N THR A 381 10.24 -10.70 -18.61
CA THR A 381 10.90 -12.00 -18.61
C THR A 381 9.88 -13.12 -18.81
N PRO A 382 10.05 -13.99 -19.83
CA PRO A 382 9.20 -15.17 -19.97
C PRO A 382 9.26 -16.06 -18.72
N VAL A 383 8.12 -16.34 -18.10
CA VAL A 383 8.01 -17.18 -16.90
C VAL A 383 7.38 -18.52 -17.28
N PRO A 384 8.13 -19.64 -17.27
CA PRO A 384 7.58 -20.96 -17.49
C PRO A 384 6.61 -21.39 -16.38
N ALA A 385 5.64 -22.23 -16.72
CA ALA A 385 4.82 -22.95 -15.75
C ALA A 385 5.70 -23.77 -14.77
N GLY A 386 5.29 -23.84 -13.52
CA GLY A 386 6.04 -24.47 -12.42
C GLY A 386 7.09 -23.57 -11.75
N THR A 387 7.43 -22.41 -12.34
CA THR A 387 8.38 -21.46 -11.76
C THR A 387 7.88 -20.93 -10.42
N SER A 388 8.71 -21.00 -9.38
CA SER A 388 8.34 -20.59 -8.03
C SER A 388 9.05 -19.30 -7.62
N PHE A 389 8.32 -18.45 -6.90
CA PHE A 389 8.75 -17.15 -6.41
C PHE A 389 8.45 -17.02 -4.94
N THR A 390 9.30 -16.31 -4.21
CA THR A 390 9.02 -15.93 -2.82
C THR A 390 8.72 -14.44 -2.75
N CYS A 391 7.65 -14.08 -2.07
CA CYS A 391 7.31 -12.71 -1.75
C CYS A 391 7.43 -12.46 -0.26
N LEU A 392 8.07 -11.36 0.11
CA LEU A 392 8.29 -10.95 1.50
C LEU A 392 7.65 -9.58 1.75
N THR A 393 7.02 -9.43 2.90
CA THR A 393 6.41 -8.16 3.33
C THR A 393 6.82 -7.83 4.75
N VAL A 394 7.01 -6.54 5.04
CA VAL A 394 7.42 -6.05 6.35
C VAL A 394 6.56 -4.86 6.75
N GLY A 395 6.13 -4.84 8.00
CA GLY A 395 5.51 -3.71 8.68
C GLY A 395 6.17 -3.53 10.04
N TYR A 396 5.65 -2.63 10.88
CA TYR A 396 6.32 -2.31 12.14
C TYR A 396 6.44 -3.47 13.13
N PHE A 397 5.37 -4.26 13.23
CA PHE A 397 5.30 -5.38 14.18
C PHE A 397 4.90 -6.69 13.49
N ARG A 398 4.79 -6.70 12.16
CA ARG A 398 4.27 -7.82 11.39
C ARG A 398 5.12 -8.07 10.15
N TRP A 399 5.34 -9.35 9.87
CA TRP A 399 6.11 -9.83 8.73
C TRP A 399 5.33 -10.93 8.02
N GLY A 400 5.48 -10.99 6.70
CA GLY A 400 4.85 -12.01 5.87
C GLY A 400 5.82 -12.62 4.87
N CYS A 401 5.65 -13.91 4.61
CA CYS A 401 6.34 -14.67 3.59
C CYS A 401 5.32 -15.53 2.86
N PHE A 402 5.28 -15.46 1.54
CA PHE A 402 4.43 -16.33 0.74
C PHE A 402 5.13 -16.80 -0.53
N VAL A 403 4.79 -18.01 -0.97
CA VAL A 403 5.34 -18.62 -2.19
C VAL A 403 4.24 -18.67 -3.23
N LEU A 404 4.55 -18.14 -4.42
CA LEU A 404 3.72 -18.22 -5.60
C LEU A 404 4.38 -19.15 -6.63
N GLN A 405 3.58 -19.97 -7.30
CA GLN A 405 4.03 -20.79 -8.42
C GLN A 405 3.25 -20.39 -9.67
N LYS A 406 3.95 -20.12 -10.78
CA LYS A 406 3.31 -19.93 -12.08
C LYS A 406 2.62 -21.23 -12.48
N THR A 407 1.33 -21.17 -12.81
CA THR A 407 0.59 -22.33 -13.36
C THR A 407 0.83 -22.51 -14.84
#